data_AF-A0A936GUA7-F1
#
_entry.id   AF-A0A936GUA7-F1
#
_cell.length_a   1.000
_cell.length_b   1.000
_cell.length_c   1.000
_cell.angle_alpha   90.00
_cell.angle_beta   90.00
_cell.angle_gamma   90.00
#
_symmetry.space_group_name_H-M   'P 1'
#
loop_
_entity.id
_entity.type
_entity.pdbx_description
1 polymer ?
#
loop_
_entity_poly.entity_id
_entity_poly.type
_entity_poly.pdbx_seq_one_letter_code
_entity_poly.pdbx_strand_id
1 'polypeptide(L)'
;MGYVYMNNNSALESFGGYNNLIKIKSLFISEFSNLTSIANMPKLASIPSTLAMMNNPLLDDISGFDNLKFLNEVQVINNPNLNACCIFADLQKIGRLNSGLELENNGPACSDVVELIATDCEDQDYDFRGQGDNCLTIYNPNQMDTDLDGIGDVCDNCPTVANANQADANGDGIGDACPPALMGATIEAHGSDVYIKDASRGVILQSANGFCYRIRVDAAGNIYSVKVTCP
;
A
#
# COMPACT_ATOMS: atom_id res chain seq x y z
N MET A 1 5.14 -23.75 18.76
CA MET A 1 4.30 -22.72 18.13
C MET A 1 2.88 -22.92 18.63
N GLY A 2 2.30 -21.88 19.23
CA GLY A 2 1.00 -21.95 19.90
C GLY A 2 -0.17 -21.64 18.98
N TYR A 3 -1.37 -21.69 19.54
CA TYR A 3 -2.63 -21.37 18.88
C TYR A 3 -3.20 -20.12 19.53
N VAL A 4 -3.83 -19.27 18.73
CA VAL A 4 -4.72 -18.23 19.24
C VAL A 4 -6.13 -18.61 18.80
N TYR A 5 -7.00 -18.83 19.77
CA TYR A 5 -8.40 -19.20 19.55
C TYR A 5 -9.28 -18.20 20.27
N MET A 6 -10.02 -17.42 19.49
CA MET A 6 -10.89 -16.35 19.96
C MET A 6 -12.26 -16.59 19.34
N ASN A 7 -13.27 -16.84 20.19
CA ASN A 7 -14.61 -17.20 19.73
C ASN A 7 -15.68 -16.67 20.68
N ASN A 8 -16.80 -16.20 20.13
CA ASN A 8 -18.06 -15.89 20.83
C ASN A 8 -17.90 -14.80 21.90
N ASN A 9 -17.22 -13.71 21.54
CA ASN A 9 -17.11 -12.53 22.40
C ASN A 9 -17.78 -11.34 21.72
N SER A 10 -19.11 -11.36 21.68
CA SER A 10 -19.92 -10.36 20.98
C SER A 10 -19.72 -8.92 21.47
N ALA A 11 -19.29 -8.73 22.72
CA ALA A 11 -19.01 -7.40 23.28
C ALA A 11 -17.59 -6.88 22.97
N LEU A 12 -16.70 -7.70 22.42
CA LEU A 12 -15.32 -7.31 22.19
C LEU A 12 -15.21 -6.58 20.83
N GLU A 13 -14.94 -5.28 20.88
CA GLU A 13 -14.77 -4.42 19.70
C GLU A 13 -13.35 -4.46 19.13
N SER A 14 -12.36 -4.74 19.98
CA SER A 14 -10.96 -4.95 19.60
C SER A 14 -10.25 -5.83 20.63
N PHE A 15 -9.18 -6.50 20.22
CA PHE A 15 -8.34 -7.29 21.12
C PHE A 15 -6.89 -6.80 21.08
N GLY A 16 -6.25 -6.71 22.25
CA GLY A 16 -4.88 -6.22 22.40
C GLY A 16 -3.91 -7.27 22.94
N GLY A 17 -2.62 -6.89 23.08
CA GLY A 17 -1.59 -7.75 23.70
C GLY A 17 -0.81 -8.64 22.73
N TYR A 18 -1.08 -8.54 21.42
CA TYR A 18 -0.45 -9.35 20.39
C TYR A 18 0.64 -8.62 19.57
N ASN A 19 0.98 -7.39 19.96
CA ASN A 19 1.90 -6.49 19.25
C ASN A 19 3.33 -7.05 19.06
N ASN A 20 3.69 -8.11 19.80
CA ASN A 20 4.99 -8.77 19.73
C ASN A 20 4.91 -10.20 19.14
N LEU A 21 3.73 -10.65 18.72
CA LEU A 21 3.61 -11.94 18.04
C LEU A 21 4.31 -11.86 16.68
N ILE A 22 5.26 -12.76 16.46
CA ILE A 22 5.96 -12.91 15.18
C ILE A 22 5.45 -14.14 14.42
N LYS A 23 5.06 -15.19 15.16
CA LYS A 23 4.63 -16.46 14.58
C LYS A 23 3.63 -17.17 15.49
N ILE A 24 2.53 -17.63 14.92
CA ILE A 24 1.54 -18.49 15.57
C ILE A 24 1.27 -19.69 14.67
N LYS A 25 0.89 -20.84 15.22
CA LYS A 25 0.62 -22.04 14.42
C LYS A 25 -0.69 -21.87 13.67
N SER A 26 -1.75 -21.54 14.38
CA SER A 26 -3.07 -21.24 13.82
C SER A 26 -3.71 -20.07 14.56
N LEU A 27 -4.60 -19.36 13.86
CA LEU A 27 -5.39 -18.25 14.37
C LEU A 27 -6.85 -18.49 14.01
N PHE A 28 -7.72 -18.45 15.01
CA PHE A 28 -9.16 -18.56 14.84
C PHE A 28 -9.83 -17.34 15.49
N ILE A 29 -10.61 -16.60 14.69
CA ILE A 29 -11.36 -15.41 15.12
C ILE A 29 -12.79 -15.58 14.63
N SER A 30 -13.71 -15.94 15.53
CA SER A 30 -15.07 -16.26 15.12
C SER A 30 -16.15 -15.72 16.05
N GLU A 31 -17.33 -15.44 15.50
CA GLU A 31 -18.52 -15.06 16.28
C GLU A 31 -18.33 -13.77 17.10
N PHE A 32 -17.72 -12.74 16.49
CA PHE A 32 -17.62 -11.40 17.09
C PHE A 32 -18.59 -10.42 16.42
N SER A 33 -19.70 -10.11 17.09
CA SER A 33 -20.70 -9.18 16.56
C SER A 33 -20.22 -7.73 16.47
N ASN A 34 -19.29 -7.31 17.34
CA ASN A 34 -18.84 -5.93 17.45
C ASN A 34 -17.37 -5.68 17.04
N LEU A 35 -16.61 -6.73 16.68
CA LEU A 35 -15.21 -6.59 16.31
C LEU A 35 -15.10 -5.87 14.97
N THR A 36 -14.37 -4.75 14.93
CA THR A 36 -14.16 -3.98 13.70
C THR A 36 -12.76 -4.17 13.12
N SER A 37 -11.75 -4.40 13.95
CA SER A 37 -10.35 -4.41 13.52
C SER A 37 -9.52 -5.47 14.24
N ILE A 38 -8.54 -6.02 13.52
CA ILE A 38 -7.49 -6.91 14.04
C ILE A 38 -6.08 -6.33 13.90
N ALA A 39 -5.93 -5.02 13.73
CA ALA A 39 -4.67 -4.30 13.52
C ALA A 39 -3.58 -4.55 14.59
N ASN A 40 -3.95 -5.08 15.75
CA ASN A 40 -3.07 -5.25 16.92
C ASN A 40 -2.04 -6.41 16.80
N MET A 41 -1.73 -6.86 15.59
CA MET A 41 -0.74 -7.90 15.29
C MET A 41 0.34 -7.46 14.28
N PRO A 42 0.86 -6.22 14.32
CA PRO A 42 1.67 -5.65 13.23
C PRO A 42 2.99 -6.40 12.96
N LYS A 43 3.49 -7.24 13.89
CA LYS A 43 4.74 -8.01 13.72
C LYS A 43 4.51 -9.44 13.24
N LEU A 44 3.26 -9.87 13.08
CA LEU A 44 2.94 -11.24 12.77
C LEU A 44 3.37 -11.56 11.34
N ALA A 45 4.31 -12.49 11.21
CA ALA A 45 4.96 -12.80 9.95
C ALA A 45 4.60 -14.19 9.39
N SER A 46 4.02 -15.08 10.20
CA SER A 46 3.77 -16.47 9.77
C SER A 46 2.64 -17.15 10.54
N ILE A 47 1.73 -17.78 9.79
CA ILE A 47 0.72 -18.72 10.27
C ILE A 47 0.82 -20.00 9.42
N PRO A 48 1.64 -20.99 9.82
CA PRO A 48 1.96 -22.13 8.98
C PRO A 48 0.90 -23.24 8.98
N SER A 49 -0.21 -23.08 9.69
CA SER A 49 -1.39 -23.94 9.63
C SER A 49 -2.58 -23.10 9.16
N THR A 50 -3.61 -22.95 9.99
CA THR A 50 -4.89 -22.39 9.55
C THR A 50 -5.07 -20.97 10.10
N LEU A 51 -5.42 -20.04 9.22
CA LEU A 51 -6.05 -18.76 9.54
C LEU A 51 -7.54 -18.89 9.25
N ALA A 52 -8.38 -18.77 10.27
CA ALA A 52 -9.83 -18.78 10.13
C ALA A 52 -10.45 -17.51 10.72
N MET A 53 -11.18 -16.77 9.91
CA MET A 53 -11.97 -15.60 10.31
C MET A 53 -13.41 -15.80 9.86
N MET A 54 -14.32 -16.04 10.80
CA MET A 54 -15.69 -16.47 10.48
C MET A 54 -16.74 -15.71 11.27
N ASN A 55 -17.83 -15.28 10.61
CA ASN A 55 -18.98 -14.68 11.29
C ASN A 55 -18.61 -13.44 12.14
N ASN A 56 -17.81 -12.52 11.59
CA ASN A 56 -17.48 -11.23 12.20
C ASN A 56 -18.07 -10.09 11.35
N PRO A 57 -19.37 -9.76 11.51
CA PRO A 57 -20.09 -8.92 10.56
C PRO A 57 -19.58 -7.48 10.44
N LEU A 58 -18.95 -6.94 11.49
CA LEU A 58 -18.42 -5.58 11.49
C LEU A 58 -16.91 -5.49 11.20
N LEU A 59 -16.23 -6.62 11.01
CA LEU A 59 -14.80 -6.65 10.72
C LEU A 59 -14.55 -6.09 9.32
N ASP A 60 -13.84 -4.97 9.24
CA ASP A 60 -13.44 -4.32 7.99
C ASP A 60 -11.91 -4.18 7.86
N ASP A 61 -11.20 -4.12 8.99
CA ASP A 61 -9.75 -3.90 9.04
C ASP A 61 -8.96 -5.15 9.46
N ILE A 62 -8.19 -5.69 8.51
CA ILE A 62 -7.25 -6.80 8.69
C ILE A 62 -5.77 -6.42 8.55
N SER A 63 -5.43 -5.13 8.67
CA SER A 63 -4.05 -4.59 8.56
C SER A 63 -3.05 -5.24 9.53
N GLY A 64 -3.53 -5.92 10.59
CA GLY A 64 -2.71 -6.76 11.45
C GLY A 64 -1.96 -7.88 10.69
N PHE A 65 -2.32 -8.12 9.42
CA PHE A 65 -1.71 -9.12 8.55
C PHE A 65 -0.76 -8.57 7.48
N ASP A 66 -0.51 -7.26 7.44
CA ASP A 66 0.34 -6.63 6.41
C ASP A 66 1.76 -7.20 6.39
N ASN A 67 2.27 -7.64 7.54
CA ASN A 67 3.60 -8.22 7.66
C ASN A 67 3.64 -9.74 7.47
N LEU A 68 2.51 -10.38 7.16
CA LEU A 68 2.48 -11.82 6.89
C LEU A 68 3.32 -12.14 5.66
N LYS A 69 4.24 -13.08 5.86
CA LYS A 69 5.11 -13.63 4.80
C LYS A 69 4.72 -15.04 4.44
N PHE A 70 3.94 -15.73 5.26
CA PHE A 70 3.62 -17.13 5.05
C PHE A 70 2.27 -17.48 5.67
N LEU A 71 1.40 -18.04 4.84
CA LEU A 71 0.14 -18.68 5.20
C LEU A 71 0.12 -20.10 4.63
N ASN A 72 -0.63 -21.00 5.27
CA ASN A 72 -0.85 -22.34 4.70
C ASN A 72 -2.28 -22.51 4.21
N GLU A 73 -3.25 -22.38 5.12
CA GLU A 73 -4.68 -22.49 4.82
C GLU A 73 -5.41 -21.24 5.34
N VAL A 74 -6.24 -20.65 4.49
CA VAL A 74 -7.01 -19.44 4.82
C VAL A 74 -8.49 -19.72 4.60
N GLN A 75 -9.30 -19.47 5.63
CA GLN A 75 -10.76 -19.54 5.60
C GLN A 75 -11.32 -18.21 6.10
N VAL A 76 -11.90 -17.42 5.21
CA VAL A 76 -12.54 -16.14 5.54
C VAL A 76 -13.98 -16.21 5.05
N ILE A 77 -14.92 -16.38 5.97
CA ILE A 77 -16.29 -16.73 5.64
C ILE A 77 -17.26 -15.87 6.45
N ASN A 78 -18.31 -15.33 5.81
CA ASN A 78 -19.36 -14.54 6.44
C ASN A 78 -18.84 -13.30 7.20
N ASN A 79 -17.94 -12.52 6.59
CA ASN A 79 -17.48 -11.22 7.10
C ASN A 79 -17.91 -10.12 6.10
N PRO A 80 -19.20 -9.75 6.03
CA PRO A 80 -19.77 -8.91 4.97
C PRO A 80 -19.15 -7.51 4.81
N ASN A 81 -18.55 -6.95 5.87
CA ASN A 81 -17.88 -5.64 5.79
C ASN A 81 -16.43 -5.73 5.32
N LEU A 82 -15.85 -6.93 5.26
CA LEU A 82 -14.46 -7.13 4.90
C LEU A 82 -14.29 -7.06 3.39
N ASN A 83 -13.64 -6.02 2.89
CA ASN A 83 -13.41 -5.76 1.47
C ASN A 83 -11.91 -5.58 1.08
N ALA A 84 -11.01 -5.64 2.06
CA ALA A 84 -9.56 -5.51 1.86
C ALA A 84 -8.83 -6.85 2.08
N CYS A 85 -8.82 -7.73 1.07
CA CYS A 85 -8.23 -9.08 1.15
C CYS A 85 -6.96 -9.29 0.30
N CYS A 86 -6.35 -8.21 -0.22
CA CYS A 86 -5.21 -8.30 -1.14
C CYS A 86 -4.02 -9.09 -0.60
N ILE A 87 -3.80 -9.09 0.73
CA ILE A 87 -2.79 -9.94 1.38
C ILE A 87 -2.87 -11.42 0.96
N PHE A 88 -4.07 -11.96 0.76
CA PHE A 88 -4.24 -13.36 0.36
C PHE A 88 -3.88 -13.58 -1.11
N ALA A 89 -4.23 -12.62 -1.99
CA ALA A 89 -3.81 -12.64 -3.39
C ALA A 89 -2.29 -12.55 -3.52
N ASP A 90 -1.65 -11.64 -2.80
CA ASP A 90 -0.20 -11.43 -2.86
C ASP A 90 0.54 -12.70 -2.46
N LEU A 91 0.18 -13.28 -1.31
CA LEU A 91 0.80 -14.50 -0.81
C LEU A 91 0.54 -15.70 -1.73
N GLN A 92 -0.64 -15.77 -2.38
CA GLN A 92 -0.93 -16.78 -3.38
C GLN A 92 -0.06 -16.61 -4.65
N LYS A 93 0.05 -15.38 -5.18
CA LYS A 93 0.87 -15.04 -6.36
C LYS A 93 2.34 -15.43 -6.17
N ILE A 94 2.90 -15.20 -4.98
CA ILE A 94 4.32 -15.52 -4.68
C ILE A 94 4.54 -16.94 -4.15
N GLY A 95 3.52 -17.81 -4.17
CA GLY A 95 3.64 -19.21 -3.73
C GLY A 95 3.88 -19.39 -2.22
N ARG A 96 3.39 -18.45 -1.41
CA ARG A 96 3.48 -18.46 0.06
C ARG A 96 2.12 -18.67 0.74
N LEU A 97 1.15 -19.15 -0.02
CA LEU A 97 -0.11 -19.74 0.40
C LEU A 97 -0.20 -21.13 -0.24
N ASN A 98 -0.17 -22.20 0.56
CA ASN A 98 0.11 -23.55 0.07
C ASN A 98 -1.12 -24.44 -0.16
N SER A 99 -2.06 -24.47 0.80
CA SER A 99 -3.10 -25.51 0.87
C SER A 99 -4.47 -25.06 0.40
N GLY A 100 -4.76 -23.75 0.42
CA GLY A 100 -6.02 -23.25 -0.10
C GLY A 100 -6.42 -21.90 0.49
N LEU A 101 -7.22 -21.18 -0.29
CA LEU A 101 -7.85 -19.92 0.04
C LEU A 101 -9.36 -20.11 -0.16
N GLU A 102 -10.11 -20.08 0.93
CA GLU A 102 -11.56 -20.15 0.95
C GLU A 102 -12.11 -18.79 1.37
N LEU A 103 -12.83 -18.17 0.45
CA LEU A 103 -13.49 -16.87 0.59
C LEU A 103 -14.96 -17.07 0.25
N GLU A 104 -15.85 -16.76 1.18
CA GLU A 104 -17.29 -16.91 0.96
C GLU A 104 -18.09 -15.86 1.76
N ASN A 105 -19.09 -15.23 1.14
CA ASN A 105 -20.04 -14.32 1.80
C ASN A 105 -19.36 -13.19 2.59
N ASN A 106 -18.30 -12.60 2.06
CA ASN A 106 -17.65 -11.43 2.66
C ASN A 106 -18.09 -10.14 1.94
N GLY A 107 -17.32 -9.05 2.06
CA GLY A 107 -17.50 -7.88 1.21
C GLY A 107 -16.92 -8.08 -0.21
N PRO A 108 -17.08 -7.08 -1.08
CA PRO A 108 -16.47 -7.07 -2.41
C PRO A 108 -14.95 -7.20 -2.34
N ALA A 109 -14.33 -7.78 -3.36
CA ALA A 109 -12.90 -8.16 -3.42
C ALA A 109 -12.44 -9.15 -2.33
N CYS A 110 -13.35 -9.71 -1.55
CA CYS A 110 -13.07 -10.66 -0.47
C CYS A 110 -13.99 -11.88 -0.49
N SER A 111 -14.96 -11.96 -1.42
CA SER A 111 -16.03 -12.98 -1.38
C SER A 111 -15.80 -14.16 -2.31
N ASP A 112 -14.87 -14.05 -3.24
CA ASP A 112 -14.56 -15.10 -4.22
C ASP A 112 -13.11 -14.96 -4.68
N VAL A 113 -12.43 -16.08 -4.94
CA VAL A 113 -11.03 -16.08 -5.38
C VAL A 113 -10.89 -15.42 -6.76
N VAL A 114 -11.86 -15.58 -7.65
CA VAL A 114 -11.88 -14.93 -8.97
C VAL A 114 -12.03 -13.42 -8.81
N GLU A 115 -12.92 -12.97 -7.93
CA GLU A 115 -13.09 -11.55 -7.61
C GLU A 115 -11.80 -10.95 -7.03
N LEU A 116 -11.17 -11.66 -6.09
CA LEU A 116 -9.93 -11.23 -5.47
C LEU A 116 -8.77 -11.13 -6.50
N ILE A 117 -8.65 -12.09 -7.43
CA ILE A 117 -7.62 -12.04 -8.49
C ILE A 117 -7.93 -10.96 -9.53
N ALA A 118 -9.21 -10.68 -9.78
CA ALA A 118 -9.66 -9.60 -10.66
C ALA A 118 -9.54 -8.21 -10.03
N THR A 119 -9.36 -8.15 -8.71
CA THR A 119 -9.04 -6.92 -8.00
C THR A 119 -7.61 -6.54 -8.34
N ASP A 120 -7.38 -5.29 -8.75
CA ASP A 120 -6.06 -4.75 -9.07
C ASP A 120 -5.24 -4.54 -7.78
N CYS A 121 -4.97 -5.63 -7.06
CA CYS A 121 -4.15 -5.69 -5.85
C CYS A 121 -2.65 -5.48 -6.19
N GLU A 122 -2.33 -4.67 -7.21
CA GLU A 122 -0.97 -4.50 -7.73
C GLU A 122 -0.16 -3.44 -6.95
N ASP A 123 -0.14 -3.52 -5.63
CA ASP A 123 0.89 -2.83 -4.85
C ASP A 123 2.22 -3.61 -4.96
N GLN A 124 3.19 -3.06 -5.70
CA GLN A 124 4.50 -3.68 -5.93
C GLN A 124 5.57 -3.27 -4.92
N ASP A 125 5.33 -2.25 -4.09
CA ASP A 125 6.27 -1.81 -3.05
C ASP A 125 5.83 -2.18 -1.61
N TYR A 126 4.60 -2.67 -1.48
CA TYR A 126 3.96 -3.26 -0.31
C TYR A 126 3.72 -2.30 0.85
N ASP A 127 3.51 -1.02 0.58
CA ASP A 127 3.24 -0.03 1.62
C ASP A 127 1.77 0.34 1.81
N PHE A 128 0.90 -0.10 0.91
CA PHE A 128 -0.54 0.06 1.04
C PHE A 128 -1.29 -1.18 0.58
N ARG A 129 -1.57 -2.09 1.52
CA ARG A 129 -2.37 -3.30 1.26
C ARG A 129 -3.87 -3.04 1.49
N GLY A 130 -4.44 -2.13 0.70
CA GLY A 130 -5.87 -1.82 0.62
C GLY A 130 -6.40 -1.83 -0.82
N GLN A 131 -7.68 -1.48 -1.03
CA GLN A 131 -8.15 -1.15 -2.39
C GLN A 131 -7.64 0.24 -2.77
N GLY A 132 -6.64 0.28 -3.64
CA GLY A 132 -6.18 1.51 -4.30
C GLY A 132 -4.90 2.07 -3.72
N ASP A 133 -3.79 1.34 -3.89
CA ASP A 133 -2.47 1.98 -3.87
C ASP A 133 -2.39 2.93 -5.07
N ASN A 134 -2.31 4.23 -4.78
CA ASN A 134 -2.23 5.26 -5.81
C ASN A 134 -0.80 5.43 -6.35
N CYS A 135 0.19 4.71 -5.82
CA CYS A 135 1.53 4.60 -6.40
C CYS A 135 2.08 3.17 -6.39
N LEU A 136 1.55 2.32 -7.27
CA LEU A 136 1.87 0.88 -7.46
C LEU A 136 3.35 0.45 -7.34
N THR A 137 4.33 1.34 -7.53
CA THR A 137 5.76 0.99 -7.53
C THR A 137 6.63 1.94 -6.70
N ILE A 138 6.06 2.98 -6.11
CA ILE A 138 6.82 3.99 -5.36
C ILE A 138 6.22 4.23 -3.98
N TYR A 139 6.98 3.79 -2.98
CA TYR A 139 6.64 3.88 -1.56
C TYR A 139 6.07 5.26 -1.17
N ASN A 140 4.77 5.31 -0.90
CA ASN A 140 3.97 6.40 -0.38
C ASN A 140 2.92 5.90 0.66
N PRO A 141 3.32 5.52 1.90
CA PRO A 141 2.42 4.87 2.86
C PRO A 141 1.29 5.77 3.39
N ASN A 142 1.36 7.07 3.10
CA ASN A 142 0.32 8.05 3.41
C ASN A 142 -0.73 8.19 2.30
N GLN A 143 -0.50 7.57 1.14
CA GLN A 143 -1.38 7.55 -0.03
C GLN A 143 -1.87 8.95 -0.41
N MET A 144 -1.01 9.96 -0.25
CA MET A 144 -1.36 11.34 -0.53
C MET A 144 -1.59 11.53 -2.03
N ASP A 145 -2.76 12.06 -2.37
CA ASP A 145 -3.19 12.44 -3.72
C ASP A 145 -3.86 13.81 -3.59
N THR A 146 -3.13 14.86 -3.97
CA THR A 146 -3.48 16.25 -3.72
C THR A 146 -4.57 16.75 -4.67
N ASP A 147 -4.65 16.22 -5.90
CA ASP A 147 -5.60 16.67 -6.92
C ASP A 147 -6.72 15.67 -7.24
N LEU A 148 -6.68 14.50 -6.59
CA LEU A 148 -7.71 13.46 -6.59
C LEU A 148 -7.92 12.82 -7.96
N ASP A 149 -6.85 12.64 -8.72
CA ASP A 149 -6.90 11.98 -10.03
C ASP A 149 -6.68 10.45 -9.97
N GLY A 150 -6.33 9.93 -8.78
CA GLY A 150 -6.08 8.51 -8.53
C GLY A 150 -4.61 8.10 -8.63
N ILE A 151 -3.69 9.02 -8.92
CA ILE A 151 -2.24 8.82 -8.88
C ILE A 151 -1.69 9.59 -7.66
N GLY A 152 -0.90 8.92 -6.82
CA GLY A 152 -0.35 9.56 -5.62
C GLY A 152 0.71 10.59 -5.95
N ASP A 153 0.81 11.65 -5.14
CA ASP A 153 1.71 12.80 -5.32
C ASP A 153 3.17 12.40 -5.59
N VAL A 154 3.58 11.25 -5.06
CA VAL A 154 4.91 10.69 -5.16
C VAL A 154 5.23 10.16 -6.56
N CYS A 155 4.25 9.59 -7.24
CA CYS A 155 4.38 9.03 -8.59
C CYS A 155 3.67 9.90 -9.65
N ASP A 156 2.98 10.96 -9.25
CA ASP A 156 2.31 11.89 -10.13
C ASP A 156 3.27 12.90 -10.79
N ASN A 157 3.22 12.96 -12.12
CA ASN A 157 3.99 13.92 -12.89
C ASN A 157 3.42 15.36 -12.83
N CYS A 158 2.19 15.54 -12.30
CA CYS A 158 1.53 16.80 -12.00
C CYS A 158 0.72 16.84 -10.69
N PRO A 159 1.36 16.81 -9.50
CA PRO A 159 0.72 16.66 -8.16
C PRO A 159 -0.31 17.70 -7.71
N THR A 160 -0.70 18.64 -8.57
CA THR A 160 -1.65 19.72 -8.24
C THR A 160 -2.65 19.97 -9.36
N VAL A 161 -2.59 19.20 -10.46
CA VAL A 161 -3.43 19.34 -11.64
C VAL A 161 -3.77 17.97 -12.20
N ALA A 162 -4.98 17.51 -11.90
CA ALA A 162 -5.46 16.18 -12.23
C ALA A 162 -5.21 15.79 -13.70
N ASN A 163 -4.51 14.68 -13.89
CA ASN A 163 -4.13 14.14 -15.18
C ASN A 163 -3.87 12.62 -15.12
N ALA A 164 -4.90 11.84 -14.74
CA ALA A 164 -4.81 10.39 -14.56
C ALA A 164 -4.16 9.57 -15.70
N ASN A 165 -4.05 10.12 -16.92
CA ASN A 165 -3.35 9.50 -18.04
C ASN A 165 -1.82 9.67 -18.01
N GLN A 166 -1.30 10.50 -17.10
CA GLN A 166 0.12 10.81 -16.88
C GLN A 166 0.86 11.15 -18.17
N ALA A 167 0.21 11.84 -19.11
CA ALA A 167 0.80 12.22 -20.39
C ALA A 167 2.00 13.16 -20.19
N ASP A 168 3.16 12.79 -20.74
CA ASP A 168 4.40 13.56 -20.75
C ASP A 168 5.09 13.34 -22.11
N ALA A 169 4.79 14.22 -23.07
CA ALA A 169 5.21 14.01 -24.46
C ALA A 169 6.73 14.20 -24.68
N ASN A 170 7.39 14.98 -23.82
CA ASN A 170 8.83 15.25 -23.94
C ASN A 170 9.68 14.36 -23.01
N GLY A 171 9.04 13.60 -22.11
CA GLY A 171 9.69 12.69 -21.19
C GLY A 171 10.56 13.42 -20.17
N ASP A 172 10.28 14.69 -19.89
CA ASP A 172 11.03 15.46 -18.90
C ASP A 172 10.61 15.11 -17.47
N GLY A 173 9.63 14.22 -17.28
CA GLY A 173 9.10 13.81 -15.99
C GLY A 173 8.12 14.80 -15.41
N ILE A 174 7.55 15.71 -16.20
CA ILE A 174 6.48 16.63 -15.83
C ILE A 174 5.36 16.52 -16.85
N GLY A 175 4.14 16.34 -16.37
CA GLY A 175 3.01 16.12 -17.26
C GLY A 175 2.71 17.31 -18.17
N ASP A 176 2.16 17.00 -19.34
CA ASP A 176 1.69 17.98 -20.32
C ASP A 176 0.58 18.89 -19.75
N ALA A 177 -0.14 18.40 -18.73
CA ALA A 177 -1.19 19.13 -18.01
C ALA A 177 -0.64 20.20 -17.05
N CYS A 178 0.62 20.05 -16.60
CA CYS A 178 1.20 20.96 -15.63
C CYS A 178 1.34 22.37 -16.20
N PRO A 179 1.05 23.42 -15.41
CA PRO A 179 1.36 24.77 -15.81
C PRO A 179 2.88 24.92 -16.02
N PRO A 180 3.30 25.74 -17.00
CA PRO A 180 4.71 26.08 -17.15
C PRO A 180 5.22 26.73 -15.87
N ALA A 181 6.48 26.49 -15.51
CA ALA A 181 7.09 27.18 -14.37
C ALA A 181 7.15 28.69 -14.66
N LEU A 182 6.32 29.46 -13.95
CA LEU A 182 6.29 30.92 -14.07
C LEU A 182 7.37 31.61 -13.23
N MET A 183 8.06 30.84 -12.38
CA MET A 183 9.14 31.29 -11.49
C MET A 183 10.39 30.43 -11.78
N GLY A 184 11.54 31.08 -11.97
CA GLY A 184 12.83 30.41 -12.06
C GLY A 184 13.34 30.01 -10.68
N ALA A 185 14.17 28.96 -10.62
CA ALA A 185 14.86 28.56 -9.40
C ALA A 185 15.99 29.56 -9.06
N THR A 186 16.25 29.77 -7.77
CA THR A 186 17.43 30.50 -7.29
C THR A 186 18.55 29.49 -6.99
N ILE A 187 19.77 29.80 -7.41
CA ILE A 187 20.96 28.98 -7.15
C ILE A 187 21.95 29.81 -6.35
N GLU A 188 22.33 29.33 -5.18
CA GLU A 188 23.29 29.96 -4.27
C GLU A 188 24.44 28.99 -3.96
N ALA A 189 25.66 29.50 -3.81
CA ALA A 189 26.80 28.71 -3.37
C ALA A 189 27.12 29.02 -1.90
N HIS A 190 27.23 27.99 -1.08
CA HIS A 190 27.58 28.09 0.34
C HIS A 190 28.82 27.24 0.61
N GLY A 191 30.00 27.87 0.54
CA GLY A 191 31.26 27.14 0.64
C GLY A 191 31.46 26.19 -0.55
N SER A 192 31.47 24.88 -0.29
CA SER A 192 31.56 23.83 -1.31
C SER A 192 30.21 23.23 -1.72
N ASP A 193 29.12 23.74 -1.16
CA ASP A 193 27.76 23.26 -1.40
C ASP A 193 27.00 24.18 -2.37
N VAL A 194 26.08 23.59 -3.12
CA VAL A 194 25.11 24.31 -3.96
C VAL A 194 23.74 24.22 -3.30
N TYR A 195 23.16 25.37 -2.97
CA TYR A 195 21.81 25.50 -2.44
C TYR A 195 20.87 25.96 -3.55
N ILE A 196 19.79 25.21 -3.78
CA ILE A 196 18.79 25.50 -4.79
C ILE A 196 17.48 25.78 -4.08
N LYS A 197 16.86 26.93 -4.37
CA LYS A 197 15.59 27.35 -3.81
C LYS A 197 14.54 27.54 -4.90
N ASP A 198 13.29 27.27 -4.56
CA ASP A 198 12.11 27.52 -5.41
C ASP A 198 12.18 26.77 -6.76
N ALA A 199 12.84 25.61 -6.78
CA ALA A 199 12.86 24.71 -7.93
C ALA A 199 11.55 23.92 -8.02
N SER A 200 10.47 24.59 -8.45
CA SER A 200 9.12 24.02 -8.57
C SER A 200 9.05 22.79 -9.48
N ARG A 201 9.90 22.72 -10.50
CA ARG A 201 10.03 21.57 -11.41
C ARG A 201 11.10 20.56 -10.93
N GLY A 202 11.78 20.81 -9.81
CA GLY A 202 12.92 20.00 -9.36
C GLY A 202 14.22 20.29 -10.11
N VAL A 203 15.22 19.41 -9.91
CA VAL A 203 16.58 19.52 -10.46
C VAL A 203 16.90 18.28 -11.28
N ILE A 204 17.46 18.43 -12.47
CA ILE A 204 17.92 17.28 -13.27
C ILE A 204 19.40 17.03 -12.97
N LEU A 205 19.71 15.82 -12.51
CA LEU A 205 21.08 15.34 -12.35
C LEU A 205 21.38 14.29 -13.42
N GLN A 206 22.53 14.43 -14.10
CA GLN A 206 23.03 13.46 -15.06
C GLN A 206 24.13 12.61 -14.44
N SER A 207 24.00 11.29 -14.55
CA SER A 207 25.04 10.34 -14.17
C SER A 207 26.20 10.32 -15.19
N ALA A 208 27.36 9.82 -14.78
CA ALA A 208 28.51 9.64 -15.68
C ALA A 208 28.23 8.73 -16.89
N ASN A 209 27.22 7.84 -16.78
CA ASN A 209 26.78 6.96 -17.85
C ASN A 209 25.69 7.59 -18.74
N GLY A 210 25.35 8.86 -18.54
CA GLY A 210 24.41 9.61 -19.38
C GLY A 210 22.94 9.48 -18.99
N PHE A 211 22.58 8.74 -17.93
CA PHE A 211 21.21 8.71 -17.43
C PHE A 211 20.86 9.98 -16.66
N CYS A 212 19.70 10.58 -16.94
CA CYS A 212 19.19 11.75 -16.22
C CYS A 212 18.07 11.37 -15.26
N TYR A 213 18.09 12.00 -14.09
CA TYR A 213 17.06 11.88 -13.07
C TYR A 213 16.60 13.27 -12.65
N ARG A 214 15.29 13.50 -12.63
CA ARG A 214 14.70 14.68 -12.01
C ARG A 214 14.47 14.38 -10.54
N ILE A 215 15.02 15.24 -9.69
CA ILE A 215 14.89 15.17 -8.23
C ILE A 215 13.94 16.27 -7.78
N ARG A 216 12.91 15.90 -7.01
CA ARG A 216 11.96 16.81 -6.38
C ARG A 216 12.02 16.65 -4.87
N VAL A 217 11.74 17.72 -4.15
CA VAL A 217 11.58 17.70 -2.69
C VAL A 217 10.22 18.30 -2.38
N ASP A 218 9.36 17.56 -1.66
CA ASP A 218 8.04 18.08 -1.27
C ASP A 218 8.12 19.02 -0.06
N ALA A 219 6.96 19.52 0.36
CA ALA A 219 6.82 20.36 1.54
C ALA A 219 7.12 19.63 2.87
N ALA A 220 7.07 18.30 2.90
CA ALA A 220 7.40 17.48 4.06
C ALA A 220 8.90 17.16 4.16
N GLY A 221 9.68 17.47 3.12
CA GLY A 221 11.13 17.22 3.05
C GLY A 221 11.48 15.85 2.48
N ASN A 222 10.53 15.12 1.91
CA ASN A 222 10.77 13.86 1.22
C ASN A 222 11.42 14.13 -0.13
N ILE A 223 12.36 13.27 -0.53
CA ILE A 223 13.07 13.36 -1.81
C ILE A 223 12.54 12.30 -2.75
N TYR A 224 12.10 12.73 -3.93
CA TYR A 224 11.62 11.86 -5.00
C TYR A 224 12.52 11.98 -6.21
N SER A 225 12.74 10.86 -6.91
CA SER A 225 13.51 10.86 -8.15
C SER A 225 12.83 10.05 -9.24
N VAL A 226 12.70 10.64 -10.42
CA VAL A 226 12.19 9.96 -11.62
C VAL A 226 13.25 10.01 -12.71
N LYS A 227 13.41 8.91 -13.45
CA LYS A 227 14.29 8.87 -14.62
C LYS A 227 13.65 9.67 -15.76
N VAL A 228 14.41 10.56 -16.40
CA VAL A 228 13.90 11.48 -17.42
C VAL A 228 14.79 11.48 -18.66
N THR A 229 14.25 11.98 -19.76
CA THR A 229 15.04 12.37 -20.93
C THR A 229 15.98 13.51 -20.53
N CYS A 230 17.25 13.39 -20.93
CA CYS A 230 18.20 14.46 -20.69
C CYS A 230 17.87 15.70 -21.53
N PRO A 231 18.10 16.92 -21.00
CA PRO A 231 17.95 18.18 -21.75
C PRO A 231 18.85 18.27 -22.99
#